data_AF-A0A1C4WSH1-F1
#
_entry.id   AF-A0A1C4WSH1-F1
#
_cell.length_a   1.000
_cell.length_b   1.000
_cell.length_c   1.000
_cell.angle_alpha   90.00
_cell.angle_beta   90.00
_cell.angle_gamma   90.00
#
_symmetry.space_group_name_H-M   'P 1'
#
loop_
_entity.id
_entity.type
_entity.pdbx_description
1 polymer ?
#
loop_
_entity_poly.entity_id
_entity_poly.type
_entity_poly.pdbx_seq_one_letter_code
_entity_poly.pdbx_strand_id
1 'polypeptide(L)' 'MTTPEQSQQERALETGAVYQDAEGRRTTDPGSGAAHADSEADRNAEHLKRGEVGPRVPEE' A
#
# COMPACT_ATOMS: atom_id res chain seq x y z
N MET A 1 -7.85 -10.96 -18.95
CA MET A 1 -9.14 -10.23 -18.92
C MET A 1 -9.49 -10.02 -17.46
N THR A 2 -9.64 -8.78 -17.01
CA THR A 2 -10.16 -8.50 -15.67
C THR A 2 -11.66 -8.78 -15.65
N THR A 3 -12.16 -9.38 -14.57
CA THR A 3 -13.60 -9.58 -14.42
C THR A 3 -14.28 -8.25 -14.14
N PRO A 4 -15.58 -8.11 -14.42
CA PRO A 4 -16.34 -6.91 -14.09
C PRO A 4 -16.24 -6.53 -12.60
N GLU A 5 -16.06 -7.51 -11.73
CA GLU A 5 -15.91 -7.33 -10.28
C GLU A 5 -14.53 -6.80 -9.90
N GLN A 6 -13.47 -7.26 -10.57
CA GLN A 6 -12.12 -6.72 -10.40
C GLN A 6 -12.06 -5.25 -10.84
N SER A 7 -12.66 -4.93 -11.99
CA SER A 7 -12.70 -3.54 -12.50
C SER A 7 -13.46 -2.59 -11.58
N GLN A 8 -14.53 -3.05 -10.93
CA GLN A 8 -15.25 -2.25 -9.94
C GLN A 8 -14.43 -1.99 -8.69
N GLN A 9 -13.69 -2.98 -8.20
CA GLN A 9 -12.82 -2.79 -7.04
C GLN A 9 -11.64 -1.87 -7.35
N GLU A 10 -11.07 -1.94 -8.55
CA GLU A 10 -10.03 -1.00 -8.98
C GLU A 10 -10.54 0.45 -9.03
N ARG A 11 -11.76 0.67 -9.55
CA ARG A 11 -12.42 1.99 -9.49
C ARG A 11 -12.71 2.44 -8.06
N ALA A 12 -13.06 1.52 -7.17
CA ALA A 12 -13.29 1.84 -5.76
C ALA A 12 -12.00 2.30 -5.06
N LEU A 13 -10.84 1.76 -5.44
CA LEU A 13 -9.53 2.25 -5.00
C LEU A 13 -9.22 3.64 -5.59
N GLU A 14 -9.42 3.82 -6.90
CA GLU A 14 -9.16 5.08 -7.60
C GLU A 14 -10.00 6.24 -7.03
N THR A 15 -11.24 5.96 -6.62
CA THR A 15 -12.16 6.94 -6.03
C THR A 15 -12.00 7.12 -4.53
N GLY A 16 -11.18 6.29 -3.86
CA GLY A 16 -11.02 6.29 -2.41
C GLY A 16 -12.21 5.73 -1.62
N ALA A 17 -13.13 5.02 -2.28
CA ALA A 17 -14.22 4.30 -1.62
C ALA A 17 -13.73 3.04 -0.88
N VAL A 18 -12.56 2.52 -1.27
CA VAL A 18 -11.85 1.43 -0.61
C VAL A 18 -10.40 1.87 -0.42
N TYR A 19 -9.83 1.50 0.71
CA TYR A 19 -8.41 1.64 1.02
C TYR A 19 -7.72 0.29 0.81
N GLN A 20 -6.52 0.30 0.26
CA GLN A 20 -5.68 -0.89 0.13
C GLN A 20 -4.32 -0.62 0.74
N ASP A 21 -3.84 -1.57 1.54
CA ASP A 21 -2.51 -1.54 2.14
C ASP A 21 -1.47 -2.22 1.21
N ALA A 22 -0.19 -2.05 1.50
CA ALA A 22 0.94 -2.59 0.75
C ALA A 22 1.00 -4.14 0.75
N GLU A 23 0.28 -4.80 1.66
CA GLU A 23 0.09 -6.26 1.65
C GLU A 23 -1.10 -6.70 0.77
N GLY A 24 -1.82 -5.73 0.18
CA GLY A 24 -2.94 -5.94 -0.71
C GLY A 24 -4.28 -6.11 0.01
N ARG A 25 -4.34 -5.99 1.35
CA ARG A 25 -5.60 -6.07 2.11
C ARG A 25 -6.43 -4.82 1.87
N ARG A 26 -7.75 -4.99 1.76
CA ARG A 26 -8.70 -3.92 1.44
C ARG A 26 -9.68 -3.66 2.58
N THR A 27 -10.04 -2.41 2.80
CA THR A 27 -11.06 -1.99 3.78
C THR A 27 -11.86 -0.79 3.28
N THR A 28 -13.13 -0.70 3.64
CA THR A 28 -13.96 0.51 3.42
C THR A 28 -14.00 1.41 4.65
N ASP A 29 -13.44 0.97 5.79
CA ASP A 29 -13.38 1.75 7.03
C ASP A 29 -12.16 2.69 7.01
N PRO A 30 -12.37 4.02 7.08
CA PRO A 30 -11.27 4.98 7.05
C PRO A 30 -10.30 4.87 8.22
N GLY A 31 -10.79 4.51 9.42
CA GLY A 31 -9.95 4.37 10.61
C GLY A 31 -8.96 3.22 10.49
N SER A 32 -9.44 2.08 9.98
CA SER A 32 -8.61 0.91 9.66
C SER A 32 -7.62 1.23 8.54
N GLY A 33 -8.06 1.96 7.51
CA GLY A 33 -7.18 2.42 6.43
C GLY A 33 -6.03 3.30 6.94
N ALA A 34 -6.33 4.24 7.84
CA ALA A 34 -5.32 5.07 8.48
C ALA A 34 -4.34 4.26 9.35
N ALA A 35 -4.84 3.33 10.16
CA ALA A 35 -4.00 2.48 11.01
C ALA A 35 -3.03 1.61 10.18
N HIS A 36 -3.47 1.11 9.03
CA HIS A 36 -2.61 0.37 8.11
C HIS A 36 -1.52 1.28 7.52
N ALA A 37 -1.88 2.48 7.08
CA ALA A 37 -0.94 3.46 6.52
C ALA A 37 0.12 3.89 7.54
N ASP A 38 -0.26 4.11 8.80
CA ASP A 38 0.68 4.44 9.87
C ASP A 38 1.69 3.30 10.11
N SER A 39 1.19 2.06 10.17
CA SER A 39 2.06 0.88 10.32
C SER A 39 3.03 0.71 9.15
N GLU A 40 2.62 1.06 7.94
CA GLU A 40 3.48 1.04 6.76
C GLU A 40 4.54 2.13 6.79
N ALA A 41 4.18 3.33 7.24
CA ALA A 41 5.14 4.42 7.42
C ALA A 41 6.24 4.01 8.41
N ASP A 42 5.88 3.36 9.52
CA ASP A 42 6.84 2.84 10.50
C ASP A 42 7.78 1.79 9.90
N ARG A 43 7.24 0.81 9.17
CA ARG A 43 8.05 -0.21 8.48
C ARG A 43 8.98 0.42 7.45
N ASN A 44 8.50 1.35 6.64
CA ASN A 44 9.31 2.07 5.66
C ASN A 44 10.42 2.88 6.35
N ALA A 45 10.15 3.49 7.50
CA ALA A 45 11.16 4.17 8.29
C ALA A 45 12.24 3.21 8.81
N GLU A 46 11.88 1.98 9.20
CA GLU A 46 12.86 0.95 9.55
C GLU A 46 13.71 0.51 8.35
N HIS A 47 13.09 0.26 7.20
CA HIS A 47 13.80 -0.09 5.96
C HIS A 47 14.77 1.01 5.55
N LEU A 48 14.37 2.29 5.69
CA LEU A 48 15.23 3.43 5.41
C LEU A 48 16.43 3.49 6.35
N LYS A 49 16.24 3.25 7.65
CA LYS A 49 17.34 3.17 8.63
C LYS A 49 18.32 2.04 8.31
N ARG A 50 17.84 0.94 7.72
CA ARG A 50 18.66 -0.21 7.31
C ARG A 50 19.36 0.00 5.96
N GLY A 51 19.03 1.07 5.23
CA GLY A 51 19.54 1.31 3.87
C GLY A 51 18.93 0.37 2.82
N GLU A 52 17.79 -0.25 3.11
CA GLU A 52 17.11 -1.20 2.22
C GLU A 52 16.28 -0.49 1.13
N VAL A 53 16.04 0.82 1.28
CA VAL A 53 15.32 1.67 0.32
C VAL A 53 16.20 2.83 -0.16
N GLY A 54 16.21 3.07 -1.47
CA GLY A 54 17.04 4.07 -2.16
C GLY A 54 17.55 3.55 -3.50
N PRO A 55 18.15 4.41 -4.37
CA PRO A 55 18.84 3.93 -5.56
C PRO A 55 19.96 2.98 -5.13
N ARG A 56 19.86 1.69 -5.47
CA ARG A 56 20.94 0.72 -5.25
C ARG A 56 22.21 1.29 -5.87
N VAL A 57 23.24 1.51 -5.06
CA VAL A 57 24.61 1.59 -5.59
C VAL A 57 24.91 0.16 -6.07
N PRO A 58 25.18 -0.05 -7.38
CA PRO A 58 25.57 -1.38 -7.86
C PRO A 58 26.82 -1.83 -7.09
N GLU A 59 26.80 -3.04 -6.54
CA GLU A 59 27.99 -3.66 -5.97
C GLU A 59 28.93 -4.05 -7.14
N GLU A 60 30.22 -3.69 -7.03
CA GLU A 60 31.26 -3.98 -8.04
C GLU A 60 31.60 -5.47 -8.15
#